data_AF-A0A7C6HB77-F1
#
_entry.id   AF-A0A7C6HB77-F1
#
_cell.length_a   1.000
_cell.length_b   1.000
_cell.length_c   1.000
_cell.angle_alpha   90.00
_cell.angle_beta   90.00
_cell.angle_gamma   90.00
#
_symmetry.space_group_name_H-M   'P 1'
#
loop_
_entity.id
_entity.type
_entity.pdbx_description
1 polymer ?
#
loop_
_entity_poly.entity_id
_entity_poly.type
_entity_poly.pdbx_seq_one_letter_code
_entity_poly.pdbx_strand_id
1 'polypeptide(L)'
;MGEARRDLKSPQYLEHRDFQSRSLGDSFRHAWDGLRYIYVSQRNMRIHVFVASLVFAAGIAVGLGRTDLFMVALAVLGVLTAEVVNTLTESLVDLMKPGYSVIAKLIKDVAAAGVLLTAVFSVVIGAIVFYPVLGNLPGVFEEFARYRWRYFLAYVVVFVLPSLWGVLHFAGSKASETALGGASKVSAGPGKAGTGSVQEEN
;
A
#
# COMPACT_ATOMS: atom_id res chain seq x y z
N MET A 1 11.09 -19.27 63.73
CA MET A 1 10.70 -17.85 63.63
C MET A 1 11.82 -17.14 62.87
N GLY A 2 11.61 -16.44 61.76
CA GLY A 2 10.39 -16.01 61.11
C GLY A 2 10.62 -15.80 59.60
N GLU A 3 9.53 -15.95 58.86
CA GLU A 3 9.48 -15.66 57.43
C GLU A 3 9.66 -14.16 57.21
N ALA A 4 10.63 -13.80 56.38
CA ALA A 4 10.76 -12.46 55.84
C ALA A 4 9.58 -12.21 54.88
N ARG A 5 8.50 -11.63 55.41
CA ARG A 5 7.41 -11.04 54.64
C ARG A 5 8.03 -9.99 53.70
N ARG A 6 8.22 -10.35 52.42
CA ARG A 6 8.47 -9.36 51.38
C ARG A 6 7.23 -8.47 51.32
N ASP A 7 7.40 -7.18 51.63
CA ASP A 7 6.36 -6.22 51.32
C ASP A 7 6.17 -6.19 49.80
N LEU A 8 4.93 -6.39 49.37
CA LEU A 8 4.49 -6.31 47.97
C LEU A 8 3.82 -4.95 47.73
N LYS A 9 4.29 -3.89 48.41
CA LYS A 9 3.68 -2.55 48.38
C LYS A 9 4.68 -1.45 48.10
N SER A 10 5.75 -1.73 47.37
CA SER A 10 6.67 -0.72 46.88
C SER A 10 6.33 -0.39 45.42
N PRO A 11 5.79 0.81 45.10
CA PRO A 11 5.49 1.24 43.72
C PRO A 11 6.75 1.49 42.87
N GLN A 12 7.93 1.04 43.30
CA GLN A 12 9.23 1.38 42.71
C GLN A 12 9.46 0.77 41.32
N TYR A 13 8.53 -0.03 40.79
CA TYR A 13 8.52 -0.51 39.41
C TYR A 13 7.62 0.32 38.48
N LEU A 14 6.88 1.31 39.00
CA LEU A 14 6.00 2.15 38.19
C LEU A 14 6.71 3.40 37.62
N GLU A 15 7.99 3.61 37.92
CA GLU A 15 8.72 4.83 37.59
C GLU A 15 9.83 4.60 36.56
N HIS A 16 9.46 4.04 35.39
CA HIS A 16 10.20 4.27 34.14
C HIS A 16 9.34 3.99 32.90
N ARG A 17 8.04 4.27 32.98
CA ARG A 17 7.32 4.60 31.75
C ARG A 17 7.30 6.10 31.66
N ASP A 18 8.28 6.63 30.94
CA ASP A 18 8.08 7.91 30.28
C ASP A 18 6.86 7.70 29.38
N PHE A 19 5.67 8.03 29.87
CA PHE A 19 4.62 8.52 29.01
C PHE A 19 5.18 9.81 28.43
N GLN A 20 6.16 9.72 27.51
CA GLN A 20 6.57 10.82 26.69
C GLN A 20 5.25 11.37 26.17
N SER A 21 4.88 12.56 26.64
CA SER A 21 3.77 13.32 26.11
C SER A 21 4.21 13.72 24.71
N ARG A 22 4.13 12.75 23.79
CA ARG A 22 4.54 12.92 22.42
C ARG A 22 3.75 14.12 21.93
N SER A 23 4.48 15.10 21.40
CA SER A 23 3.80 16.25 20.84
C SER A 23 2.85 15.76 19.75
N LEU A 24 1.73 16.46 19.56
CA LEU A 24 0.84 16.15 18.43
C LEU A 24 1.63 16.14 17.11
N GLY A 25 2.64 17.03 16.98
CA GLY A 25 3.55 17.07 15.84
C GLY A 25 4.35 15.79 15.62
N ASP A 26 4.85 15.16 16.69
CA ASP A 26 5.57 13.87 16.58
C ASP A 26 4.63 12.76 16.10
N SER A 27 3.39 12.75 16.58
CA SER A 27 2.39 11.76 16.16
C SER A 27 2.05 11.86 14.67
N PHE A 28 1.89 13.09 14.15
CA PHE A 28 1.70 13.32 12.71
C PHE A 28 2.93 12.92 11.89
N ARG A 29 4.14 13.23 12.37
CA ARG A 29 5.38 12.83 11.68
C ARG A 29 5.48 11.31 11.56
N HIS A 30 5.20 10.58 12.64
CA HIS A 30 5.22 9.11 12.62
C HIS A 30 4.15 8.51 11.69
N ALA A 31 2.94 9.08 11.68
CA ALA A 31 1.89 8.63 10.76
C ALA A 31 2.30 8.86 9.30
N TRP A 32 2.94 10.00 9.00
CA TRP A 32 3.45 10.32 7.67
C TRP A 32 4.57 9.40 7.22
N ASP A 33 5.51 9.07 8.11
CA ASP A 33 6.59 8.12 7.83
C ASP A 33 6.02 6.72 7.54
N GLY A 34 4.98 6.30 8.26
CA GLY A 34 4.25 5.06 7.99
C GLY A 34 3.59 5.06 6.60
N LEU A 35 2.91 6.15 6.23
CA LEU A 35 2.28 6.26 4.91
C LEU A 35 3.32 6.25 3.77
N ARG A 36 4.44 6.96 3.95
CA ARG A 36 5.57 6.92 3.02
C ARG A 36 6.14 5.52 2.87
N TYR A 37 6.34 4.80 3.99
CA TYR A 37 6.85 3.44 3.96
C TYR A 37 5.96 2.52 3.13
N ILE A 38 4.64 2.53 3.35
CA ILE A 38 3.69 1.69 2.62
C ILE A 38 3.68 2.07 1.12
N TYR A 39 3.63 3.36 0.80
CA TYR A 39 3.67 3.83 -0.59
C TYR A 39 4.95 3.39 -1.32
N VAL A 40 6.10 3.46 -0.65
CA VAL A 40 7.38 3.09 -1.27
C VAL A 40 7.54 1.58 -1.41
N SER A 41 7.12 0.81 -0.40
CA SER A 41 7.32 -0.65 -0.35
C SER A 41 6.31 -1.44 -1.18
N GLN A 42 5.05 -1.01 -1.22
CA GLN A 42 3.95 -1.80 -1.78
C GLN A 42 3.55 -1.36 -3.19
N ARG A 43 3.59 -2.31 -4.12
CA ARG A 43 3.16 -2.09 -5.52
C ARG A 43 1.68 -1.73 -5.60
N ASN A 44 0.85 -2.50 -4.88
CA ASN A 44 -0.60 -2.35 -4.91
C ASN A 44 -1.02 -0.96 -4.39
N MET A 45 -0.41 -0.47 -3.31
CA MET A 45 -0.62 0.91 -2.83
C MET A 45 -0.38 1.96 -3.92
N ARG A 46 0.72 1.86 -4.70
CA ARG A 46 1.00 2.80 -5.80
C ARG A 46 -0.06 2.73 -6.90
N ILE A 47 -0.51 1.52 -7.23
CA ILE A 47 -1.59 1.31 -8.22
C ILE A 47 -2.89 1.94 -7.71
N HIS A 48 -3.28 1.71 -6.46
CA HIS A 48 -4.48 2.31 -5.87
C HIS A 48 -4.43 3.83 -5.86
N VAL A 49 -3.28 4.44 -5.51
CA VAL A 49 -3.09 5.90 -5.56
C VAL A 49 -3.18 6.44 -6.99
N PHE A 50 -2.61 5.74 -7.98
CA PHE A 50 -2.72 6.12 -9.38
C PHE A 50 -4.16 6.01 -9.90
N VAL A 51 -4.86 4.91 -9.62
CA VAL A 51 -6.27 4.75 -10.00
C VAL A 51 -7.14 5.80 -9.32
N ALA A 52 -6.92 6.09 -8.04
CA ALA A 52 -7.61 7.15 -7.33
C ALA A 52 -7.42 8.52 -8.00
N SER A 53 -6.19 8.87 -8.40
CA SER A 53 -5.93 10.14 -9.10
C SER A 53 -6.66 10.21 -10.44
N LEU A 54 -6.74 9.11 -11.19
CA LEU A 54 -7.52 9.04 -12.43
C LEU A 54 -9.03 9.24 -12.18
N VAL A 55 -9.59 8.63 -11.13
CA VAL A 55 -11.02 8.77 -10.79
C VAL A 55 -11.36 10.22 -10.44
N PHE A 56 -10.51 10.90 -9.67
CA PHE A 56 -10.70 12.34 -9.39
C PHE A 56 -10.52 13.22 -10.63
N ALA A 57 -9.56 12.89 -11.51
CA ALA A 57 -9.40 13.59 -12.78
C ALA A 57 -10.66 13.44 -13.65
N ALA A 58 -11.25 12.23 -13.70
CA ALA A 58 -12.53 11.99 -14.37
C ALA A 58 -13.65 12.81 -13.72
N GLY A 59 -13.70 12.87 -12.39
CA GLY A 59 -14.67 13.69 -11.64
C GLY A 59 -14.60 15.18 -11.98
N ILE A 60 -13.40 15.73 -12.15
CA ILE A 60 -13.19 17.11 -12.60
C ILE A 60 -13.60 17.26 -14.07
N ALA A 61 -13.28 16.30 -14.93
CA ALA A 61 -13.59 16.37 -16.35
C ALA A 61 -15.10 16.43 -16.60
N VAL A 62 -15.87 15.61 -15.86
CA VAL A 62 -17.33 15.57 -15.96
C VAL A 62 -18.04 16.61 -15.09
N GLY A 63 -17.27 17.32 -14.24
CA GLY A 63 -17.73 18.31 -13.27
C GLY A 63 -18.76 17.77 -12.28
N LEU A 64 -18.38 16.71 -11.57
CA LEU A 64 -19.14 16.16 -10.46
C LEU A 64 -19.47 17.23 -9.40
N GLY A 65 -20.66 17.09 -8.80
CA GLY A 65 -21.08 17.92 -7.69
C GLY A 65 -20.27 17.67 -6.42
N ARG A 66 -20.43 18.53 -5.41
CA ARG A 66 -19.73 18.38 -4.11
C ARG A 66 -20.07 17.07 -3.42
N THR A 67 -21.35 16.67 -3.47
CA THR A 67 -21.83 15.42 -2.86
C THR A 67 -21.23 14.20 -3.55
N ASP A 68 -21.21 14.21 -4.88
CA ASP A 68 -20.63 13.12 -5.68
C ASP A 68 -19.13 12.97 -5.43
N LEU A 69 -18.40 14.09 -5.39
CA LEU A 69 -16.97 14.10 -5.04
C LEU A 69 -16.73 13.58 -3.62
N PHE A 70 -17.61 13.89 -2.67
CA PHE A 70 -17.51 13.36 -1.30
C PHE A 70 -17.73 11.85 -1.27
N MET A 71 -18.73 11.33 -1.98
CA MET A 71 -18.97 9.88 -2.09
C MET A 71 -17.78 9.15 -2.73
N VAL A 72 -17.24 9.69 -3.84
CA VAL A 72 -16.05 9.17 -4.50
C VAL A 72 -14.84 9.19 -3.56
N ALA A 73 -14.64 10.29 -2.82
CA ALA A 73 -13.55 10.41 -1.86
C ALA A 73 -13.65 9.38 -0.73
N LEU A 74 -14.84 9.13 -0.19
CA LEU A 74 -15.06 8.09 0.82
C LEU A 74 -14.80 6.69 0.26
N ALA A 75 -15.24 6.41 -0.97
CA ALA A 75 -15.00 5.14 -1.63
C ALA A 75 -13.49 4.87 -1.82
N VAL A 76 -12.76 5.85 -2.35
CA VAL A 76 -11.30 5.80 -2.52
C VAL A 76 -10.59 5.63 -1.17
N LEU A 77 -10.99 6.39 -0.15
CA LEU A 77 -10.41 6.29 1.19
C LEU A 77 -10.63 4.89 1.80
N GLY A 78 -11.80 4.29 1.58
CA GLY A 78 -12.11 2.93 2.01
C GLY A 78 -11.18 1.89 1.38
N VAL A 79 -10.94 1.99 0.06
CA VAL A 79 -10.02 1.10 -0.65
C VAL A 79 -8.59 1.25 -0.13
N LEU A 80 -8.11 2.49 0.03
CA LEU A 80 -6.75 2.75 0.53
C LEU A 80 -6.56 2.25 1.97
N THR A 81 -7.58 2.41 2.80
CA THR A 81 -7.55 1.93 4.19
C THR A 81 -7.54 0.41 4.24
N ALA A 82 -8.34 -0.27 3.41
CA ALA A 82 -8.32 -1.72 3.29
C ALA A 82 -6.93 -2.22 2.84
N GLU A 83 -6.30 -1.54 1.89
CA GLU A 83 -4.96 -1.88 1.42
C GLU A 83 -3.88 -1.71 2.50
N VAL A 84 -3.97 -0.66 3.32
CA VAL A 84 -3.11 -0.46 4.50
C VAL A 84 -3.29 -1.60 5.50
N VAL A 85 -4.53 -1.97 5.81
CA VAL A 85 -4.84 -3.07 6.74
C VAL A 85 -4.37 -4.42 6.18
N ASN A 86 -4.50 -4.64 4.87
CA ASN A 86 -3.98 -5.82 4.21
C ASN A 86 -2.45 -5.92 4.36
N THR A 87 -1.74 -4.84 4.05
CA THR A 87 -0.28 -4.77 4.19
C THR A 87 0.18 -4.99 5.63
N LEU A 88 -0.53 -4.38 6.59
CA LEU A 88 -0.27 -4.56 8.02
C LEU A 88 -0.44 -6.03 8.43
N THR A 89 -1.52 -6.67 7.96
CA THR A 89 -1.83 -8.07 8.25
C THR A 89 -0.78 -9.00 7.66
N GLU A 90 -0.38 -8.78 6.41
CA GLU A 90 0.71 -9.53 5.76
C GLU A 90 2.01 -9.43 6.57
N SER A 91 2.39 -8.21 6.96
CA SER A 91 3.62 -7.95 7.72
C SER A 91 3.62 -8.63 9.09
N LEU A 92 2.48 -8.62 9.80
CA LEU A 92 2.33 -9.28 11.10
C LEU A 92 2.39 -10.80 10.96
N VAL A 93 1.72 -11.36 9.95
CA VAL A 93 1.73 -12.79 9.69
C VAL A 93 3.14 -13.26 9.34
N ASP A 94 3.88 -12.51 8.51
CA ASP A 94 5.25 -12.84 8.13
C ASP A 94 6.23 -12.75 9.30
N LEU A 95 6.01 -11.81 10.22
CA LEU A 95 6.75 -11.73 11.47
C LEU A 95 6.50 -12.95 12.39
N MET A 96 5.25 -13.41 12.49
CA MET A 96 4.87 -14.50 13.39
C MET A 96 5.13 -15.89 12.82
N LYS A 97 5.06 -16.06 11.50
CA LYS A 97 5.21 -17.34 10.78
C LYS A 97 6.08 -17.14 9.53
N PRO A 98 7.42 -17.10 9.67
CA PRO A 98 8.35 -16.90 8.54
C PRO A 98 8.39 -18.05 7.52
N GLY A 99 7.67 -19.15 7.76
CA GLY A 99 7.58 -20.32 6.88
C GLY A 99 6.14 -20.59 6.46
N TYR A 100 5.97 -21.46 5.47
CA TYR A 100 4.63 -21.79 4.95
C TYR A 100 3.73 -22.40 6.05
N SER A 101 2.56 -21.79 6.24
CA SER A 101 1.52 -22.27 7.13
C SER A 101 0.16 -22.10 6.46
N VAL A 102 -0.68 -23.13 6.54
CA VAL A 102 -2.06 -23.07 6.02
C VAL A 102 -2.85 -21.93 6.69
N ILE A 103 -2.60 -21.69 7.98
CA ILE A 103 -3.25 -20.61 8.74
C ILE A 103 -2.75 -19.24 8.26
N ALA A 104 -1.44 -19.09 8.04
CA ALA A 104 -0.87 -17.84 7.51
C ALA A 104 -1.46 -17.50 6.14
N LYS A 105 -1.62 -18.51 5.27
CA LYS A 105 -2.30 -18.35 3.99
C LYS A 105 -3.76 -17.90 4.17
N LEU A 106 -4.53 -18.58 5.01
CA LEU A 106 -5.93 -18.23 5.27
C LEU A 106 -6.10 -16.78 5.76
N ILE A 107 -5.25 -16.33 6.69
CA ILE A 107 -5.30 -14.95 7.21
C ILE A 107 -5.04 -13.93 6.09
N LYS A 108 -4.03 -14.19 5.25
CA LYS A 108 -3.72 -13.33 4.10
C LYS A 108 -4.85 -13.32 3.07
N ASP A 109 -5.46 -14.48 2.79
CA ASP A 109 -6.60 -14.59 1.87
C ASP A 109 -7.81 -13.78 2.39
N VAL A 110 -8.08 -13.81 3.69
CA VAL A 110 -9.15 -13.01 4.32
C VAL A 110 -8.84 -11.50 4.27
N ALA A 111 -7.58 -11.11 4.48
CA ALA A 111 -7.18 -9.71 4.37
C ALA A 111 -7.35 -9.18 2.93
N ALA A 112 -6.95 -9.99 1.93
CA ALA A 112 -7.15 -9.68 0.52
C ALA A 112 -8.65 -9.62 0.15
N ALA A 113 -9.49 -10.47 0.74
CA ALA A 113 -10.94 -10.40 0.57
C ALA A 113 -11.52 -9.06 1.07
N GLY A 114 -10.97 -8.48 2.14
CA GLY A 114 -11.34 -7.15 2.61
C GLY A 114 -11.06 -6.05 1.58
N VAL A 115 -9.91 -6.10 0.90
CA VAL A 115 -9.59 -5.18 -0.21
C VAL A 115 -10.55 -5.39 -1.38
N LEU A 116 -10.90 -6.63 -1.71
CA LEU A 116 -11.85 -6.94 -2.78
C LEU A 116 -13.24 -6.35 -2.49
N LEU A 117 -13.74 -6.48 -1.25
CA LEU A 117 -15.05 -5.95 -0.86
C LEU A 117 -15.10 -4.42 -0.98
N THR A 118 -14.07 -3.72 -0.51
CA THR A 118 -14.02 -2.25 -0.63
C THR A 118 -13.84 -1.81 -2.07
N ALA A 119 -13.09 -2.56 -2.90
CA ALA A 119 -12.97 -2.30 -4.32
C ALA A 119 -14.31 -2.44 -5.06
N VAL A 120 -15.07 -3.52 -4.79
CA VAL A 120 -16.41 -3.71 -5.35
C VAL A 120 -17.35 -2.57 -4.93
N PHE A 121 -17.35 -2.20 -3.65
CA PHE A 121 -18.13 -1.07 -3.18
C PHE A 121 -17.74 0.24 -3.87
N SER A 122 -16.45 0.49 -4.07
CA SER A 122 -15.98 1.67 -4.80
C SER A 122 -16.44 1.68 -6.27
N VAL A 123 -16.51 0.52 -6.92
CA VAL A 123 -17.06 0.41 -8.28
C VAL A 123 -18.55 0.73 -8.30
N VAL A 124 -19.32 0.27 -7.31
CA VAL A 124 -20.75 0.61 -7.18
C VAL A 124 -20.95 2.11 -7.00
N ILE A 125 -20.17 2.76 -6.13
CA ILE A 125 -20.22 4.22 -5.97
C ILE A 125 -19.84 4.94 -7.27
N GLY A 126 -18.79 4.48 -7.94
CA GLY A 126 -18.41 5.00 -9.26
C GLY A 126 -19.54 4.87 -10.28
N ALA A 127 -20.22 3.72 -10.33
CA ALA A 127 -21.36 3.54 -11.22
C ALA A 127 -22.49 4.52 -10.89
N ILE A 128 -22.88 4.67 -9.62
CA ILE A 128 -23.95 5.60 -9.21
C ILE A 128 -23.63 7.04 -9.62
N VAL A 129 -22.39 7.47 -9.40
CA VAL A 129 -21.94 8.85 -9.63
C VAL A 129 -21.73 9.15 -11.12
N PHE A 130 -21.13 8.24 -11.88
CA PHE A 130 -20.78 8.48 -13.28
C PHE A 130 -21.85 8.04 -14.29
N TYR A 131 -22.76 7.14 -13.93
CA TYR A 131 -23.86 6.71 -14.81
C TYR A 131 -24.72 7.86 -15.39
N PRO A 132 -25.18 8.87 -14.61
CA PRO A 132 -26.00 9.94 -15.17
C PRO A 132 -25.25 10.80 -16.20
N VAL A 133 -23.92 10.89 -16.07
CA VAL A 133 -23.06 11.65 -16.99
C VAL A 133 -23.01 11.01 -18.38
N LEU A 134 -23.06 9.67 -18.46
CA LEU A 134 -22.98 8.94 -19.72
C LEU A 134 -24.14 9.27 -20.68
N GLY A 135 -25.30 9.69 -20.15
CA GLY A 135 -26.45 10.09 -20.95
C GLY A 135 -26.30 11.45 -21.65
N ASN A 136 -25.37 12.31 -21.20
CA ASN A 136 -25.16 13.67 -21.73
C ASN A 136 -23.69 13.96 -22.07
N LEU A 137 -23.01 12.98 -22.68
CA LEU A 137 -21.59 13.13 -23.06
C LEU A 137 -21.29 14.36 -23.93
N PRO A 138 -22.12 14.73 -24.94
CA PRO A 138 -21.85 15.92 -25.74
C PRO A 138 -21.84 17.20 -24.92
N GLY A 139 -22.84 17.40 -24.05
CA GLY A 139 -22.91 18.58 -23.18
C GLY A 139 -21.77 18.63 -22.17
N VAL A 140 -21.40 17.47 -21.62
CA VAL A 140 -20.25 17.34 -20.71
C VAL A 140 -18.95 17.76 -21.41
N PHE A 141 -18.75 17.33 -22.65
CA PHE A 141 -17.56 17.68 -23.43
C PHE A 141 -17.50 19.18 -23.74
N GLU A 142 -18.61 19.78 -24.16
CA GLU A 142 -18.67 21.23 -24.43
C GLU A 142 -18.32 22.07 -23.20
N GLU A 143 -18.93 21.75 -22.06
CA GLU A 143 -18.63 22.41 -20.79
C GLU A 143 -17.18 22.16 -20.33
N PHE A 144 -16.65 20.96 -20.58
CA PHE A 144 -15.27 20.62 -20.26
C PHE A 144 -14.30 21.51 -21.05
N ALA A 145 -14.46 21.55 -22.37
CA ALA A 145 -13.63 22.34 -23.28
C ALA A 145 -13.72 23.84 -22.98
N ARG A 146 -14.89 24.32 -22.54
CA ARG A 146 -15.11 25.74 -22.27
C ARG A 146 -14.61 26.18 -20.89
N TYR A 147 -14.85 25.39 -19.83
CA TYR A 147 -14.66 25.85 -18.45
C TYR A 147 -13.71 25.00 -17.60
N ARG A 148 -13.65 23.67 -17.81
CA ARG A 148 -12.99 22.75 -16.87
C ARG A 148 -11.57 22.33 -17.26
N TRP A 149 -11.21 22.44 -18.54
CA TRP A 149 -9.94 21.91 -19.07
C TRP A 149 -8.69 22.44 -18.35
N ARG A 150 -8.69 23.70 -17.89
CA ARG A 150 -7.58 24.32 -17.15
C ARG A 150 -7.38 23.65 -15.79
N TYR A 151 -8.46 23.43 -15.06
CA TYR A 151 -8.43 22.76 -13.75
C TYR A 151 -8.05 21.29 -13.89
N PHE A 152 -8.58 20.63 -14.92
CA PHE A 152 -8.21 19.26 -15.26
C PHE A 152 -6.71 19.13 -15.55
N LEU A 153 -6.16 20.00 -16.39
CA LEU A 153 -4.74 19.99 -16.73
C LEU A 153 -3.86 20.22 -15.48
N ALA A 154 -4.19 21.22 -14.67
CA ALA A 154 -3.49 21.47 -13.42
C ALA A 154 -3.52 20.24 -12.50
N TYR A 155 -4.68 19.60 -12.38
CA TYR A 155 -4.83 18.38 -11.58
C TYR A 155 -3.98 17.21 -12.14
N VAL A 156 -3.99 17.00 -13.45
CA VAL A 156 -3.19 15.96 -14.11
C VAL A 156 -1.70 16.15 -13.82
N VAL A 157 -1.21 17.37 -13.95
CA VAL A 157 0.20 17.69 -13.70
C VAL A 157 0.59 17.47 -12.24
N VAL A 158 -0.28 17.86 -11.29
CA VAL A 158 0.03 17.79 -9.86
C VAL A 158 -0.17 16.39 -9.27
N PHE A 159 -1.14 15.62 -9.75
CA PHE A 159 -1.53 14.35 -9.11
C PHE A 159 -1.36 13.13 -10.01
N VAL A 160 -1.78 13.21 -11.28
CA VAL A 160 -1.77 12.05 -12.19
C VAL A 160 -0.35 11.74 -12.67
N LEU A 161 0.41 12.72 -13.14
CA LEU A 161 1.76 12.49 -13.63
C LEU A 161 2.71 11.97 -12.52
N PRO A 162 2.72 12.54 -11.30
CA PRO A 162 3.57 12.02 -10.23
C PRO A 162 3.18 10.61 -9.78
N SER A 163 1.88 10.30 -9.73
CA SER A 163 1.42 8.95 -9.38
C SER A 163 1.75 7.93 -10.48
N LEU A 164 1.62 8.29 -11.76
CA LEU A 164 2.05 7.46 -12.89
C LEU A 164 3.55 7.17 -12.83
N TRP A 165 4.37 8.21 -12.62
CA TRP A 165 5.82 8.05 -12.46
C TRP A 165 6.13 7.10 -11.29
N GLY A 166 5.44 7.26 -10.16
CA GLY A 166 5.56 6.37 -9.00
C GLY A 166 5.36 4.89 -9.35
N VAL A 167 4.37 4.57 -10.20
CA VAL A 167 4.12 3.20 -10.67
C VAL A 167 5.21 2.71 -11.63
N LEU A 168 5.60 3.52 -12.61
CA LEU A 168 6.58 3.14 -13.65
C LEU A 168 7.98 2.88 -13.08
N HIS A 169 8.46 3.74 -12.18
CA HIS A 169 9.80 3.59 -11.60
C HIS A 169 9.95 2.30 -10.77
N PHE A 170 8.88 1.89 -10.07
CA PHE A 170 8.88 0.63 -9.31
C PHE A 170 8.89 -0.60 -10.22
N ALA A 171 8.16 -0.55 -11.34
CA ALA A 171 8.20 -1.62 -12.34
C ALA A 171 9.61 -1.74 -12.97
N GLY A 172 10.26 -0.61 -13.23
CA GLY A 172 11.63 -0.56 -13.77
C GLY A 172 12.68 -1.14 -12.82
N SER A 173 12.59 -0.86 -11.51
CA SER A 173 13.59 -1.33 -10.53
C SER A 173 13.58 -2.84 -10.33
N LYS A 174 12.41 -3.50 -10.38
CA LYS A 174 12.34 -4.97 -10.33
C LYS A 174 12.85 -5.63 -11.62
N ALA A 175 12.59 -5.03 -12.79
CA ALA A 175 13.02 -5.58 -14.06
C ALA A 175 14.56 -5.62 -14.18
N SER A 176 15.24 -4.56 -13.72
CA SER A 176 16.71 -4.49 -13.74
C SER A 176 17.37 -5.45 -12.74
N GLU A 177 16.81 -5.60 -11.53
CA GLU A 177 17.32 -6.52 -10.51
C GLU A 177 17.22 -7.99 -10.94
N THR A 178 16.12 -8.35 -11.63
CA THR A 178 15.92 -9.69 -12.17
C THR A 178 16.87 -10.00 -13.33
N ALA A 179 17.15 -9.02 -14.19
CA ALA A 179 18.10 -9.15 -15.30
C ALA A 179 19.54 -9.34 -14.80
N LEU A 180 19.95 -8.58 -13.77
CA LEU A 180 21.29 -8.68 -13.17
C LEU A 180 21.46 -9.99 -12.37
N GLY A 181 20.45 -10.43 -11.62
CA GLY A 181 20.47 -11.70 -10.90
C GLY A 181 20.50 -12.92 -11.83
N GLY A 182 19.83 -12.85 -12.99
CA GLY A 182 19.90 -13.87 -14.03
C GLY A 182 21.27 -13.95 -14.70
N ALA A 183 21.89 -12.80 -15.02
CA ALA A 183 23.23 -12.73 -15.61
C ALA A 183 24.31 -13.26 -14.65
N SER A 184 24.21 -12.97 -13.34
CA SER A 184 25.15 -13.47 -12.33
C SER A 184 25.09 -15.00 -12.17
N LYS A 185 23.89 -15.61 -12.22
CA LYS A 185 23.74 -17.07 -12.15
C LYS A 185 24.21 -17.81 -13.41
N VAL A 186 24.18 -17.18 -14.58
CA VAL A 186 24.69 -17.76 -15.84
C VAL A 186 26.22 -17.68 -15.93
N SER A 187 26.84 -16.67 -15.30
CA SER A 187 28.31 -16.55 -15.20
C SER A 187 28.95 -17.55 -14.22
N ALA A 188 28.18 -18.09 -13.27
CA ALA A 188 28.63 -19.16 -12.38
C ALA A 188 28.40 -20.53 -13.04
N GLY A 189 29.23 -20.85 -14.05
CA GLY A 189 29.21 -22.15 -14.72
C GLY A 189 29.47 -23.33 -13.75
N PRO A 190 29.13 -24.58 -14.14
CA PRO A 190 29.25 -25.73 -13.26
C PRO A 190 30.72 -25.98 -12.91
N GLY A 191 31.10 -25.60 -11.68
CA GLY A 191 32.37 -25.91 -11.08
C GLY A 191 32.51 -27.42 -10.92
N LYS A 192 33.36 -28.00 -11.78
CA LYS A 192 33.99 -29.32 -11.74
C LYS A 192 33.67 -30.14 -10.47
N ALA A 193 32.88 -31.20 -10.67
CA ALA A 193 32.84 -32.34 -9.77
C ALA A 193 34.28 -32.85 -9.54
N GLY A 194 34.66 -32.95 -8.26
CA GLY A 194 35.99 -33.37 -7.84
C GLY A 194 36.31 -34.78 -8.29
N THR A 195 37.27 -34.91 -9.19
CA THR A 195 38.08 -36.12 -9.35
C THR A 195 39.20 -36.07 -8.31
N GLY A 196 39.00 -36.75 -7.19
CA GLY A 196 40.05 -37.08 -6.23
C GLY A 196 40.23 -38.60 -6.20
N SER A 197 41.23 -39.09 -6.91
CA SER A 197 41.82 -40.43 -6.74
C SER A 197 42.80 -40.44 -5.56
N VAL A 198 43.04 -41.64 -4.99
CA VAL A 198 44.19 -42.15 -4.19
C VAL A 198 43.70 -42.83 -2.89
N GLN A 199 43.71 -44.19 -2.81
CA GLN A 199 44.60 -45.10 -2.01
C GLN A 199 44.42 -44.95 -0.47
N GLU A 200 44.54 -45.91 0.45
CA GLU A 200 44.92 -47.32 0.59
C GLU A 200 44.55 -47.71 2.06
N GLU A 201 44.64 -49.00 2.43
CA GLU A 201 44.72 -49.56 3.81
C GLU A 201 43.52 -49.45 4.78
N ASN A 202 42.71 -50.52 4.89
CA ASN A 202 42.83 -51.61 5.89
C ASN A 202 41.66 -52.60 5.75
#